data_AF-A0A9Q2EQG0-F1
#
_entry.id   AF-A0A9Q2EQG0-F1
#
_cell.length_a   1.000
_cell.length_b   1.000
_cell.length_c   1.000
_cell.angle_alpha   90.00
_cell.angle_beta   90.00
_cell.angle_gamma   90.00
#
_symmetry.space_group_name_H-M   'P 1'
#
loop_
_entity.id
_entity.type
_entity.pdbx_description
1 polymer ?
#
loop_
_entity_poly.entity_id
_entity_poly.type
_entity_poly.pdbx_seq_one_letter_code
_entity_poly.pdbx_strand_id
1 'polypeptide(L)' 'MEVINYNGTTICVLNDSDMLTDCPIGSYAVIEDSGFYVAVRVGETDAPAIHIDPIPTLEEALDIIAGRLSFFA' A
#
# COMPACT_ATOMS: atom_id res chain seq x y z
N MET A 1 -9.15 8.63 -3.27
CA MET A 1 -7.73 8.39 -3.01
C MET A 1 -7.30 9.24 -1.84
N GLU A 2 -6.74 8.62 -0.81
CA GLU A 2 -6.12 9.31 0.32
C GLU A 2 -4.61 9.05 0.29
N VAL A 3 -3.79 10.03 0.70
CA VAL A 3 -2.34 9.85 0.79
C VAL A 3 -1.91 10.11 2.21
N ILE A 4 -1.34 9.09 2.84
CA ILE A 4 -0.84 9.14 4.21
C ILE A 4 0.68 9.00 4.20
N ASN A 5 1.33 9.66 5.15
CA ASN A 5 2.76 9.47 5.38
C ASN A 5 2.92 8.63 6.66
N TYR A 6 3.45 7.42 6.50
CA TYR A 6 3.65 6.47 7.59
C TYR A 6 5.13 6.11 7.67
N ASN A 7 5.76 6.31 8.83
CA ASN A 7 7.19 6.04 9.05
C ASN A 7 8.12 6.65 7.97
N GLY A 8 7.82 7.87 7.50
CA GLY A 8 8.61 8.55 6.46
C GLY A 8 8.38 8.02 5.03
N THR A 9 7.40 7.14 4.84
CA THR A 9 7.00 6.60 3.54
C THR A 9 5.64 7.13 3.13
N THR A 10 5.52 7.54 1.88
CA THR A 10 4.25 7.94 1.28
C THR A 10 3.48 6.71 0.83
N ILE A 11 2.26 6.56 1.37
CA ILE A 11 1.36 5.44 1.11
C ILE A 11 0.03 6.01 0.61
N CYS A 12 -0.41 5.56 -0.54
CA CYS A 12 -1.74 5.86 -1.05
C CYS A 12 -2.75 4.86 -0.50
N VAL A 13 -3.86 5.31 0.05
CA VAL A 13 -5.02 4.47 0.32
C VAL A 13 -5.99 4.66 -0.84
N LEU A 14 -6.23 3.57 -1.56
CA LEU A 14 -7.12 3.46 -2.70
C LEU A 14 -8.37 2.71 -2.25
N ASN A 15 -9.53 3.29 -2.52
CA ASN A 15 -10.81 2.61 -2.34
C ASN A 15 -11.18 1.91 -3.66
N ASP A 16 -12.28 1.14 -3.67
CA ASP A 16 -12.79 0.41 -4.84
C ASP A 16 -12.93 1.22 -6.15
N SER A 17 -12.99 2.56 -6.04
CA SER A 17 -13.14 3.48 -7.19
C SER A 17 -11.84 4.18 -7.60
N ASP A 18 -10.75 4.03 -6.85
CA ASP A 18 -9.50 4.75 -7.09
C ASP A 18 -8.52 3.93 -7.95
N MET A 19 -7.67 4.61 -8.73
CA MET A 19 -6.68 3.97 -9.59
C MET A 19 -5.26 4.06 -9.01
N LEU A 20 -4.51 2.97 -9.13
CA LEU A 20 -3.08 2.91 -8.76
C LEU A 20 -2.20 3.91 -9.52
N THR A 21 -2.65 4.36 -10.70
CA THR A 21 -1.92 5.31 -11.55
C THR A 21 -1.79 6.70 -10.96
N ASP A 22 -2.64 7.04 -9.99
CA ASP A 22 -2.59 8.34 -9.32
C ASP A 22 -1.49 8.41 -8.26
N CYS A 23 -0.88 7.27 -7.90
CA CYS A 23 0.21 7.19 -6.95
C CYS A 23 1.57 7.51 -7.57
N PRO A 24 2.48 8.13 -6.80
CA PRO A 24 3.86 8.28 -7.22
C PRO A 24 4.52 6.92 -7.42
N ILE A 25 5.30 6.79 -8.49
CA ILE A 25 6.11 5.60 -8.76
C ILE A 25 7.14 5.43 -7.63
N GLY A 26 7.27 4.20 -7.12
CA GLY A 26 8.13 3.88 -5.99
C GLY A 26 7.48 4.07 -4.62
N SER A 27 6.26 4.63 -4.58
CA SER A 27 5.44 4.67 -3.37
C SER A 27 4.71 3.34 -3.14
N TYR A 28 4.02 3.27 -2.01
CA TYR A 28 3.18 2.15 -1.64
C TYR A 28 1.72 2.53 -1.83
N ALA A 29 0.89 1.54 -2.15
CA ALA A 29 -0.54 1.72 -2.19
C ALA A 29 -1.23 0.61 -1.39
N VAL A 30 -2.29 0.96 -0.69
CA VAL A 30 -3.16 0.04 0.03
C VAL A 30 -4.51 0.10 -0.64
N ILE A 31 -5.00 -1.05 -1.09
CA ILE A 31 -6.30 -1.18 -1.73
C ILE A 31 -7.24 -1.79 -0.71
N GLU A 32 -8.32 -1.09 -0.39
CA GLU A 32 -9.44 -1.67 0.35
C GLU A 32 -10.33 -2.44 -0.62
N ASP A 33 -10.41 -3.76 -0.44
CA ASP A 33 -11.31 -4.65 -1.20
C ASP A 33 -12.17 -5.43 -0.21
N SER A 34 -13.48 -5.19 -0.24
CA SER A 34 -14.49 -5.98 0.47
C SER A 34 -14.25 -6.13 1.98
N GLY A 35 -13.66 -5.11 2.62
CA GLY A 35 -13.35 -5.10 4.06
C GLY A 35 -11.97 -5.67 4.43
N PHE A 36 -11.13 -5.95 3.42
CA PHE A 36 -9.73 -6.31 3.61
C PHE A 36 -8.83 -5.29 2.93
N TYR A 37 -7.61 -5.15 3.45
CA TYR A 37 -6.60 -4.24 2.93
C TYR A 37 -5.47 -5.03 2.28
N VAL A 38 -5.14 -4.66 1.04
CA VAL A 38 -4.05 -5.25 0.26
C VAL A 38 -2.99 -4.19 0.00
N ALA A 39 -1.80 -4.40 0.55
CA ALA A 39 -0.65 -3.54 0.30
C ALA A 39 0.08 -3.96 -0.99
N VAL A 40 0.26 -3.03 -1.91
CA VAL A 40 1.02 -3.19 -3.15
C VAL A 40 2.11 -2.13 -3.25
N ARG A 41 3.20 -2.46 -3.93
CA ARG A 41 4.24 -1.47 -4.27
C ARG A 41 3.94 -0.91 -5.66
N VAL A 42 3.88 0.40 -5.80
CA VAL A 42 3.62 1.05 -7.09
C VAL A 42 4.91 1.06 -7.91
N GLY A 43 4.99 0.22 -8.94
CA GLY A 43 6.06 0.24 -9.94
C GLY A 43 5.68 1.03 -11.19
N GLU A 44 6.61 1.15 -12.12
CA GLU A 44 6.40 1.86 -13.41
C GLU A 44 5.40 1.14 -14.33
N THR A 45 5.43 -0.19 -14.33
CA THR A 45 4.59 -1.04 -15.18
C THR A 45 3.79 -2.07 -14.40
N ASP A 46 4.24 -2.41 -13.20
CA ASP A 46 3.66 -3.48 -12.38
C ASP A 46 3.48 -2.99 -10.94
N ALA A 47 2.40 -3.44 -10.30
CA ALA A 47 2.14 -3.20 -8.90
C ALA A 47 2.19 -4.52 -8.11
N PRO A 48 3.38 -5.08 -7.84
CA PRO A 48 3.47 -6.34 -7.11
C PRO A 48 2.91 -6.19 -5.70
N ALA A 49 2.02 -7.11 -5.33
CA ALA A 49 1.52 -7.20 -3.97
C ALA A 49 2.67 -7.51 -2.99
N ILE A 50 2.73 -6.73 -1.93
CA ILE A 50 3.70 -6.91 -0.85
C ILE A 50 3.26 -8.05 0.06
N HIS A 51 1.95 -8.24 0.16
CA HIS A 51 1.33 -9.24 0.99
C HIS A 51 0.17 -9.88 0.22
N ILE A 52 0.03 -11.20 0.38
CA ILE A 52 -1.00 -12.02 -0.29
C ILE A 52 -2.15 -12.39 0.63
N ASP A 53 -1.96 -12.29 1.96
CA ASP A 53 -3.04 -12.58 2.89
C ASP A 53 -3.89 -11.32 3.09
N PRO A 54 -5.22 -11.48 3.17
CA PRO A 54 -6.12 -10.35 3.36
C PRO A 54 -6.03 -9.84 4.80
N ILE A 55 -5.71 -8.55 4.96
CA ILE A 55 -5.52 -7.93 6.27
C ILE A 55 -6.82 -7.23 6.70
N PRO A 56 -7.32 -7.47 7.92
CA PRO A 56 -8.59 -6.89 8.36
C PRO A 56 -8.49 -5.40 8.73
N THR A 57 -7.29 -4.86 8.92
CA THR A 57 -7.08 -3.46 9.36
C THR A 57 -6.05 -2.73 8.51
N LEU A 58 -6.29 -1.43 8.31
CA LEU A 58 -5.35 -0.55 7.61
C LEU A 58 -4.01 -0.47 8.37
N GLU A 59 -4.04 -0.36 9.70
CA GLU A 59 -2.82 -0.24 10.52
C GLU A 59 -1.88 -1.43 10.34
N GLU A 60 -2.39 -2.66 10.32
CA GLU A 60 -1.56 -3.85 10.04
C GLU A 60 -0.99 -3.82 8.61
N ALA A 61 -1.75 -3.35 7.62
CA ALA A 61 -1.24 -3.20 6.26
C ALA A 61 -0.08 -2.19 6.18
N LEU A 62 -0.17 -1.09 6.94
CA LEU A 62 0.88 -0.08 7.06
C LEU A 62 2.10 -0.61 7.80
N ASP A 63 1.90 -1.40 8.87
CA ASP A 63 2.99 -2.01 9.63
C ASP A 63 3.75 -3.04 8.79
N ILE A 64 3.08 -3.81 7.93
CA ILE A 64 3.75 -4.72 6.97
C ILE A 64 4.58 -3.93 5.95
N ILE A 65 4.05 -2.81 5.44
CA ILE A 65 4.82 -1.91 4.56
C ILE A 65 6.07 -1.40 5.28
N ALA A 66 5.91 -0.90 6.52
CA ALA A 66 7.00 -0.38 7.34
C ALA A 66 8.04 -1.45 7.73
N GLY A 67 7.58 -2.66 8.07
CA GLY A 67 8.43 -3.81 8.36
C GLY A 67 9.23 -4.25 7.15
N ARG A 68 8.66 -4.17 5.95
CA ARG A 68 9.39 -4.47 4.71
C ARG A 68 10.43 -3.41 4.38
N LEU A 69 10.14 -2.13 4.62
CA LEU A 69 11.12 -1.04 4.46
C LEU A 69 12.29 -1.18 5.41
N SER A 70 12.03 -1.59 6.65
CA SER A 70 13.05 -1.83 7.67
C SER A 70 14.02 -2.96 7.30
N PHE A 71 13.60 -3.89 6.44
CA PHE A 71 14.45 -4.97 5.94
C PHE A 71 15.44 -4.55 4.84
N PHE A 72 15.24 -3.38 4.22
CA PHE A 72 16.10 -2.85 3.15
C PHE A 72 16.99 -1.68 3.60
N ALA A 73 17.05 -1.38 4.91
CA ALA A 73 17.89 -0.32 5.49
C ALA A 73 19.29 -0.80 5.91
#